data_AF-A0A8S1R9L9-F1
#
_entry.id   AF-A0A8S1R9L9-F1
#
_cell.length_a   1.000
_cell.length_b   1.000
_cell.length_c   1.000
_cell.angle_alpha   90.00
_cell.angle_beta   90.00
_cell.angle_gamma   90.00
#
_symmetry.space_group_name_H-M   'P 1'
#
loop_
_entity.id
_entity.type
_entity.pdbx_description
1 polymer ?
#
loop_
_entity_poly.entity_id
_entity_poly.type
_entity_poly.pdbx_seq_one_letter_code
_entity_poly.pdbx_strand_id
1 'polypeptide(L)'
;MQNQYSVKINYLIQNDKVHYQVIVSTLSNPTDIKTTMNRYSELKDFHEQILKNINLLKLQLQLPEFPKRSIFSKTNKNQEKIIQRQQELEIYFNQLFSIDKILSLPPVQLYLPIQTPLNQQMKISISIESYTVYDDVVIYSMRFKNRITKEEWIFKQRYSEIKNIHDALIDQGYRGKLPPFPTRKLFGQTNENPETIEKRREDLEVYLNAIFSTQEIYENEIIQFLISDSKKYFETNKKLEEQKKNNTSLKSQEEKIVS
;
A
#
# COMPACT_ATOMS: atom_id res chain seq x y z
N MET A 1 -4.25 -6.83 14.72
CA MET A 1 -3.34 -6.83 13.55
C MET A 1 -2.00 -7.33 14.04
N GLN A 2 -1.37 -8.26 13.33
CA GLN A 2 -0.08 -8.82 13.72
C GLN A 2 1.00 -8.05 12.95
N ASN A 3 1.95 -7.44 13.66
CA ASN A 3 3.04 -6.68 13.03
C ASN A 3 3.83 -7.62 12.11
N GLN A 4 4.06 -7.22 10.87
CA GLN A 4 4.88 -8.00 9.93
C GLN A 4 6.36 -7.71 10.10
N TYR A 5 6.67 -6.52 10.62
CA TYR A 5 8.03 -5.99 10.74
C TYR A 5 8.31 -5.51 12.16
N SER A 6 9.58 -5.58 12.54
CA SER A 6 10.12 -4.90 13.72
C SER A 6 11.13 -3.86 13.26
N VAL A 7 11.13 -2.69 13.91
CA VAL A 7 12.10 -1.64 13.63
C VAL A 7 12.96 -1.39 14.86
N LYS A 8 14.28 -1.31 14.66
CA LYS A 8 15.24 -0.82 15.63
C LYS A 8 15.93 0.41 15.11
N ILE A 9 16.13 1.41 15.97
CA ILE A 9 16.85 2.63 15.62
C ILE A 9 18.15 2.68 16.43
N ASN A 10 19.27 2.81 15.74
CA ASN A 10 20.54 3.20 16.36
C ASN A 10 20.90 4.63 15.92
N TYR A 11 21.93 5.22 16.52
CA TYR A 11 22.49 6.47 16.02
C TYR A 11 24.01 6.40 15.92
N LEU A 12 24.56 7.25 15.07
CA LEU A 12 25.99 7.49 14.94
C LEU A 12 26.24 8.97 14.65
N ILE A 13 27.38 9.47 15.12
CA ILE A 13 27.81 10.85 14.88
C ILE A 13 28.91 10.81 13.82
N GLN A 14 28.66 11.46 12.69
CA GLN A 14 29.61 11.60 11.59
C GLN A 14 29.64 13.06 11.16
N ASN A 15 30.84 13.64 11.09
CA ASN A 15 31.04 15.04 10.69
C ASN A 15 30.17 16.04 11.49
N ASP A 16 30.14 15.90 12.82
CA ASP A 16 29.32 16.70 13.77
C ASP A 16 27.80 16.62 13.52
N LYS A 17 27.34 15.62 12.76
CA LYS A 17 25.93 15.36 12.45
C LYS A 17 25.49 14.00 12.96
N VAL A 18 24.33 13.99 13.59
CA VAL A 18 23.67 12.77 14.06
C VAL A 18 22.93 12.11 12.89
N HIS A 19 23.25 10.85 12.63
CA HIS A 19 22.55 9.99 11.70
C HIS A 19 21.89 8.86 12.47
N TYR A 20 20.65 8.55 12.12
CA TYR A 20 19.88 7.46 12.66
C TYR A 20 19.92 6.30 11.69
N GLN A 21 20.35 5.15 12.19
CA GLN A 21 20.34 3.89 11.48
C GLN A 21 18.98 3.24 11.71
N VAL A 22 18.15 3.15 10.67
CA VAL A 22 16.85 2.48 10.71
C VAL A 22 17.05 1.04 10.24
N ILE A 23 16.88 0.08 11.16
CA ILE A 23 17.01 -1.35 10.91
C ILE A 23 15.63 -1.96 10.95
N VAL A 24 15.16 -2.47 9.80
CA VAL A 24 13.85 -3.10 9.66
C VAL A 24 14.08 -4.60 9.45
N SER A 25 13.44 -5.43 10.25
CA SER A 25 13.49 -6.89 10.11
C SER A 25 12.11 -7.49 9.95
N THR A 26 12.01 -8.56 9.16
CA THR A 26 10.78 -9.34 9.03
C THR A 26 10.59 -10.22 10.27
N LEU A 27 9.41 -10.22 10.90
CA LEU A 27 9.19 -11.02 12.13
C LEU A 27 9.27 -12.53 11.88
N SER A 28 8.91 -13.00 10.69
CA SER A 28 8.98 -14.42 10.31
C SER A 28 10.41 -14.89 10.03
N ASN A 29 11.30 -13.98 9.65
CA ASN A 29 12.70 -14.27 9.40
C ASN A 29 13.58 -13.07 9.83
N PRO A 30 14.08 -13.06 11.08
CA PRO A 30 14.87 -11.96 11.60
C PRO A 30 16.20 -11.72 10.87
N THR A 31 16.65 -12.66 10.02
CA THR A 31 17.86 -12.48 9.19
C THR A 31 17.60 -11.64 7.95
N ASP A 32 16.33 -11.50 7.55
CA ASP A 32 15.89 -10.65 6.46
C ASP A 32 15.77 -9.21 6.97
N ILE A 33 16.85 -8.45 6.75
CA ILE A 33 17.02 -7.10 7.29
C ILE A 33 17.26 -6.08 6.19
N LYS A 34 16.68 -4.89 6.37
CA LYS A 34 17.04 -3.69 5.62
C LYS A 34 17.58 -2.66 6.60
N THR A 35 18.70 -2.05 6.23
CA THR A 35 19.29 -0.94 6.99
C THR A 35 19.39 0.29 6.13
N THR A 36 18.95 1.43 6.66
CA THR A 36 19.12 2.74 6.02
C THR A 36 19.74 3.72 7.01
N MET A 37 20.48 4.70 6.49
CA MET A 37 21.12 5.75 7.28
C MET A 37 20.52 7.09 6.92
N ASN A 38 19.92 7.77 7.89
CA ASN A 38 19.18 9.01 7.63
C ASN A 38 19.45 10.03 8.74
N ARG A 39 19.56 11.30 8.40
CA ARG A 39 19.41 12.38 9.37
C ARG A 39 17.95 12.49 9.79
N TYR A 40 17.73 13.09 10.96
CA TYR A 40 16.36 13.38 11.42
C TYR A 40 15.54 14.21 10.41
N SER A 41 16.16 15.12 9.66
CA SER A 41 15.44 15.87 8.61
C SER A 41 14.92 14.96 7.50
N GLU A 42 15.72 13.99 7.06
CA GLU A 42 15.35 13.07 5.98
C GLU A 42 14.22 12.14 6.43
N LEU A 43 14.23 11.72 7.70
CA LEU A 43 13.13 10.96 8.29
C LEU A 43 11.83 11.78 8.39
N LYS A 44 11.93 13.11 8.59
CA LYS A 44 10.78 14.02 8.57
C LYS A 44 10.25 14.18 7.15
N ASP A 45 11.14 14.36 6.17
CA ASP A 45 10.77 14.46 4.76
C ASP A 45 10.09 13.16 4.28
N PHE A 46 10.57 12.01 4.75
CA PHE A 46 9.91 10.71 4.55
C PHE A 46 8.48 10.68 5.11
N HIS A 47 8.27 11.14 6.36
CA HIS A 47 6.92 11.26 6.94
C HIS A 47 6.00 12.16 6.10
N GLU A 48 6.52 13.30 5.63
CA GLU A 48 5.78 14.24 4.78
C GLU A 48 5.42 13.64 3.42
N GLN A 49 6.30 12.82 2.83
CA GLN A 49 6.00 12.05 1.62
C GLN A 49 4.86 11.04 1.84
N ILE A 50 4.82 10.37 3.00
CA ILE A 50 3.72 9.47 3.35
C ILE A 50 2.40 10.25 3.44
N LEU A 51 2.38 11.39 4.14
CA LEU A 51 1.21 12.26 4.22
C LEU A 51 0.73 12.72 2.84
N LYS A 52 1.66 13.14 1.98
CA LYS A 52 1.36 13.51 0.59
C LYS A 52 0.67 12.36 -0.16
N ASN A 53 1.23 11.16 -0.10
CA ASN A 53 0.66 10.00 -0.78
C ASN A 53 -0.71 9.59 -0.21
N ILE A 54 -0.89 9.65 1.12
CA ILE A 54 -2.19 9.40 1.76
C ILE A 54 -3.25 10.39 1.25
N ASN A 55 -2.91 11.68 1.17
CA ASN A 55 -3.81 12.71 0.69
C ASN A 55 -4.14 12.54 -0.80
N LEU A 56 -3.12 12.32 -1.63
CA LEU A 56 -3.30 12.09 -3.08
C LEU A 56 -4.19 10.88 -3.37
N LEU A 57 -3.95 9.77 -2.66
CA LEU A 57 -4.71 8.53 -2.81
C LEU A 57 -6.04 8.53 -2.03
N LYS A 58 -6.32 9.61 -1.29
CA LYS A 58 -7.49 9.77 -0.40
C LYS A 58 -7.68 8.59 0.55
N LEU A 59 -6.56 8.10 1.11
CA LEU A 59 -6.58 6.99 2.06
C LEU A 59 -7.09 7.48 3.42
N GLN A 60 -8.06 6.77 3.97
CA GLN A 60 -8.56 7.03 5.33
C GLN A 60 -7.66 6.30 6.34
N LEU A 61 -6.57 6.95 6.75
CA LEU A 61 -5.56 6.40 7.66
C LEU A 61 -5.21 7.41 8.75
N GLN A 62 -5.02 6.93 9.98
CA GLN A 62 -4.45 7.71 11.07
C GLN A 62 -2.97 7.38 11.20
N LEU A 63 -2.10 8.38 11.05
CA LEU A 63 -0.66 8.20 11.24
C LEU A 63 -0.28 8.43 12.71
N PRO A 64 0.74 7.71 13.22
CA PRO A 64 1.38 8.10 14.47
C PRO A 64 2.02 9.48 14.33
N GLU A 65 2.07 10.23 15.43
CA GLU A 65 2.69 11.55 15.46
C GLU A 65 4.21 11.43 15.24
N PHE A 66 4.74 12.21 14.29
CA PHE A 66 6.18 12.25 14.09
C PHE A 66 6.88 12.98 15.26
N PRO A 67 7.96 12.44 15.83
CA PRO A 67 8.64 13.05 16.98
C PRO A 67 9.04 14.51 16.70
N LYS A 68 8.71 15.46 17.57
CA LYS A 68 8.95 16.90 17.34
C LYS A 68 10.41 17.31 17.60
N ARG A 69 10.87 18.40 16.96
CA ARG A 69 12.18 19.01 17.27
C ARG A 69 12.12 19.71 18.62
N SER A 70 13.15 19.52 19.45
CA SER A 70 13.34 20.33 20.67
C SER A 70 13.70 21.76 20.27
N ILE A 71 13.01 22.74 20.82
CA ILE A 71 13.14 24.16 20.47
C ILE A 71 14.32 24.83 21.21
N PHE A 72 14.83 24.20 22.27
CA PHE A 72 15.89 24.73 23.10
C PHE A 72 17.12 23.82 23.05
N SER A 73 18.28 24.39 22.70
CA SER A 73 19.62 23.77 22.58
C SER A 73 19.91 22.88 21.35
N LYS A 74 21.16 23.00 20.84
CA LYS A 74 21.67 22.23 19.69
C LYS A 74 21.71 20.74 20.05
N THR A 75 20.82 19.97 19.43
CA THR A 75 20.61 18.54 19.72
C THR A 75 21.85 17.67 19.46
N ASN A 76 22.73 18.08 18.53
CA ASN A 76 23.90 17.29 18.14
C ASN A 76 25.01 17.20 19.21
N LYS A 77 24.94 18.00 20.27
CA LYS A 77 25.92 17.99 21.38
C LYS A 77 25.36 17.48 22.71
N ASN A 78 24.08 17.11 22.74
CA ASN A 78 23.43 16.58 23.93
C ASN A 78 23.07 15.11 23.71
N GLN A 79 23.85 14.22 24.31
CA GLN A 79 23.70 12.78 24.16
C GLN A 79 22.35 12.27 24.66
N GLU A 80 21.83 12.79 25.77
CA GLU A 80 20.52 12.41 26.30
C GLU A 80 19.40 12.72 25.31
N LYS A 81 19.43 13.89 24.68
CA LYS A 81 18.45 14.26 23.64
C LYS A 81 18.57 13.40 22.39
N ILE A 82 19.77 12.97 22.03
CA ILE A 82 19.99 12.05 20.91
C ILE A 82 19.36 10.69 21.22
N ILE A 83 19.60 10.16 22.43
CA ILE A 83 19.04 8.89 22.91
C ILE A 83 17.51 8.96 23.01
N GLN A 84 16.97 10.05 23.57
CA GLN A 84 15.52 10.26 23.63
C GLN A 84 14.92 10.25 22.22
N ARG A 85 15.53 10.99 21.28
CA ARG A 85 15.05 11.03 19.89
C ARG A 85 15.14 9.66 19.20
N GLN A 86 16.18 8.89 19.47
CA GLN A 86 16.32 7.51 18.99
C GLN A 86 15.12 6.67 19.44
N GLN A 87 14.78 6.71 20.73
CA GLN A 87 13.64 5.97 21.30
C GLN A 87 12.31 6.44 20.71
N GLU A 88 12.08 7.74 20.60
CA GLU A 88 10.87 8.31 20.00
C GLU A 88 10.70 7.87 18.53
N LEU A 89 11.78 7.89 17.76
CA LEU A 89 11.78 7.41 16.38
C LEU A 89 11.50 5.90 16.30
N GLU A 90 12.08 5.11 17.21
CA GLU A 90 11.84 3.66 17.23
C GLU A 90 10.37 3.33 17.49
N ILE A 91 9.75 4.01 18.46
CA ILE A 91 8.31 3.89 18.73
C ILE A 91 7.50 4.29 17.50
N TYR A 92 7.80 5.46 16.93
CA TYR A 92 7.12 5.98 15.73
C TYR A 92 7.17 4.99 14.56
N PHE A 93 8.33 4.43 14.24
CA PHE A 93 8.47 3.50 13.11
C PHE A 93 7.76 2.16 13.36
N ASN A 94 7.83 1.61 14.58
CA ASN A 94 7.10 0.37 14.91
C ASN A 94 5.59 0.58 14.83
N GLN A 95 5.08 1.74 15.23
CA GLN A 95 3.66 2.09 15.06
C GLN A 95 3.31 2.29 13.58
N LEU A 96 4.13 3.00 12.83
CA LEU A 96 3.90 3.28 11.41
C LEU A 96 3.84 1.98 10.59
N PHE A 97 4.79 1.06 10.82
CA PHE A 97 4.92 -0.19 10.06
C PHE A 97 3.94 -1.28 10.54
N SER A 98 3.16 -1.01 11.58
CA SER A 98 1.99 -1.81 11.95
C SER A 98 0.77 -1.58 11.05
N ILE A 99 0.77 -0.48 10.28
CA ILE A 99 -0.37 -0.09 9.45
C ILE A 99 -0.26 -0.73 8.08
N ASP A 100 -1.08 -1.74 7.82
CA ASP A 100 -0.94 -2.60 6.64
C ASP A 100 -0.94 -1.85 5.31
N LYS A 101 -1.81 -0.86 5.15
CA LYS A 101 -1.92 -0.07 3.90
C LYS A 101 -0.71 0.84 3.67
N ILE A 102 -0.03 1.27 4.73
CA ILE A 102 1.16 2.12 4.61
C ILE A 102 2.33 1.35 4.02
N LEU A 103 2.41 0.04 4.32
CA LEU A 103 3.51 -0.79 3.83
C LEU A 103 3.55 -0.82 2.30
N SER A 104 2.41 -0.70 1.61
CA SER A 104 2.35 -0.65 0.15
C SER A 104 2.84 0.69 -0.44
N LEU A 105 2.97 1.76 0.37
CA LEU A 105 3.32 3.09 -0.12
C LEU A 105 4.78 3.16 -0.61
N PRO A 106 5.05 3.82 -1.74
CA PRO A 106 6.38 3.82 -2.37
C PRO A 106 7.52 4.30 -1.45
N PRO A 107 7.38 5.39 -0.67
CA PRO A 107 8.44 5.81 0.26
C PRO A 107 8.78 4.73 1.29
N VAL A 108 7.79 3.95 1.73
CA VAL A 108 7.93 2.92 2.78
C VAL A 108 8.65 1.70 2.24
N GLN A 109 8.40 1.33 0.98
CA GLN A 109 9.08 0.22 0.31
C GLN A 109 10.61 0.35 0.30
N LEU A 110 11.14 1.59 0.35
CA LEU A 110 12.58 1.84 0.43
C LEU A 110 13.21 1.37 1.77
N TYR A 111 12.40 1.22 2.81
CA TYR A 111 12.81 0.79 4.15
C TYR A 111 12.55 -0.69 4.42
N LEU A 112 11.74 -1.36 3.60
CA LEU A 112 11.41 -2.76 3.83
C LEU A 112 12.53 -3.68 3.31
N PRO A 113 12.76 -4.84 3.97
CA PRO A 113 13.54 -5.93 3.40
C PRO A 113 12.98 -6.31 2.02
N ILE A 114 13.88 -6.47 1.03
CA ILE A 114 13.50 -6.60 -0.37
C ILE A 114 12.68 -7.88 -0.57
N GLN A 115 11.38 -7.74 -0.83
CA GLN A 115 10.60 -8.80 -1.45
C GLN A 115 10.67 -8.60 -2.96
N THR A 116 11.68 -9.22 -3.57
CA THR A 116 11.92 -9.31 -5.03
C THR A 116 12.36 -7.99 -5.70
N PRO A 117 13.36 -8.01 -6.60
CA PRO A 117 13.78 -6.81 -7.31
C PRO A 117 12.63 -6.22 -8.16
N LEU A 118 12.41 -4.91 -8.01
CA LEU A 118 11.44 -4.08 -8.74
C LEU A 118 11.61 -4.09 -10.28
N ASN A 119 12.60 -4.82 -10.80
CA ASN A 119 13.07 -4.76 -12.18
C ASN A 119 12.59 -5.91 -13.07
N GLN A 120 11.67 -6.75 -12.59
CA GLN A 120 10.86 -7.54 -13.49
C GLN A 120 9.72 -6.63 -13.98
N GLN A 121 9.88 -6.06 -15.18
CA GLN A 121 8.80 -5.34 -15.87
C GLN A 121 7.56 -6.24 -15.91
N MET A 122 6.65 -6.11 -14.93
CA MET A 122 5.46 -6.95 -14.91
C MET A 122 4.57 -6.43 -16.00
N LYS A 123 4.51 -7.16 -17.12
CA LYS A 123 3.51 -6.92 -18.15
C LYS A 123 2.16 -7.40 -17.60
N ILE A 124 1.57 -6.58 -16.73
CA ILE A 124 0.27 -6.83 -16.11
C ILE A 124 -0.80 -6.63 -17.18
N SER A 125 -1.74 -7.56 -17.25
CA SER A 125 -3.04 -7.33 -17.87
C SER A 125 -4.13 -7.50 -16.84
N ILE A 126 -5.20 -6.72 -17.00
CA ILE A 126 -6.34 -6.73 -16.11
C ILE A 126 -7.57 -7.22 -16.87
N SER A 127 -8.37 -8.09 -16.25
CA SER A 127 -9.74 -8.36 -16.67
C SER A 127 -10.67 -8.09 -15.50
N ILE A 128 -11.81 -7.46 -15.74
CA ILE A 128 -12.82 -7.22 -14.71
C ILE A 128 -13.91 -8.27 -14.92
N GLU A 129 -13.88 -9.34 -14.14
CA GLU A 129 -14.67 -10.55 -14.42
C GLU A 129 -16.14 -10.39 -14.05
N SER A 130 -16.42 -9.58 -13.02
CA SER A 130 -17.75 -9.40 -12.47
C SER A 130 -17.83 -8.16 -11.61
N TYR A 131 -19.04 -7.84 -11.16
CA TYR A 131 -19.29 -6.86 -10.12
C TYR A 131 -20.33 -7.40 -9.13
N THR A 132 -20.33 -6.83 -7.92
CA THR A 132 -21.34 -7.07 -6.90
C THR A 132 -21.90 -5.73 -6.44
N VAL A 133 -23.20 -5.64 -6.24
CA VAL A 133 -23.87 -4.48 -5.65
C VAL A 133 -24.16 -4.77 -4.19
N TYR A 134 -23.69 -3.91 -3.30
CA TYR A 134 -23.91 -3.99 -1.86
C TYR A 134 -24.22 -2.60 -1.32
N ASP A 135 -25.36 -2.39 -0.67
CA ASP A 135 -25.78 -1.10 -0.12
C ASP A 135 -25.62 0.09 -1.10
N ASP A 136 -26.13 -0.06 -2.33
CA ASP A 136 -25.99 0.93 -3.43
C ASP A 136 -24.53 1.21 -3.86
N VAL A 137 -23.60 0.34 -3.49
CA VAL A 137 -22.20 0.41 -3.88
C VAL A 137 -21.84 -0.73 -4.83
N VAL A 138 -21.32 -0.36 -6.00
CA VAL A 138 -20.79 -1.30 -6.99
C VAL A 138 -19.32 -1.58 -6.69
N ILE A 139 -19.00 -2.85 -6.46
CA ILE A 139 -17.64 -3.36 -6.27
C ILE A 139 -17.28 -4.24 -7.46
N TYR A 140 -16.20 -3.91 -8.17
CA TYR A 140 -15.69 -4.65 -9.31
C TYR A 140 -14.67 -5.70 -8.87
N SER A 141 -14.75 -6.91 -9.41
CA SER A 141 -13.79 -7.99 -9.19
C SER A 141 -12.79 -8.04 -10.35
N MET A 142 -11.57 -7.55 -10.10
CA MET A 142 -10.53 -7.43 -11.12
C MET A 142 -9.49 -8.54 -10.96
N ARG A 143 -9.23 -9.29 -12.02
CA ARG A 143 -8.12 -10.23 -12.12
C ARG A 143 -6.91 -9.53 -12.69
N PHE A 144 -5.85 -9.50 -11.91
CA PHE A 144 -4.53 -9.08 -12.34
C PHE A 144 -3.77 -10.31 -12.79
N LYS A 145 -3.13 -10.23 -13.96
CA LYS A 145 -2.31 -11.31 -14.52
C LYS A 145 -0.94 -10.78 -14.89
N ASN A 146 0.10 -11.31 -14.25
CA ASN A 146 1.48 -11.10 -14.67
C ASN A 146 1.79 -12.05 -15.84
N ARG A 147 1.99 -11.49 -17.04
CA ARG A 147 2.23 -12.31 -18.24
C ARG A 147 3.58 -13.03 -18.24
N ILE A 148 4.54 -12.58 -17.43
CA ILE A 148 5.87 -13.16 -17.30
C ILE A 148 5.85 -14.29 -16.27
N THR A 149 5.53 -13.97 -15.01
CA THR A 149 5.56 -14.96 -13.91
C THR A 149 4.38 -15.93 -13.95
N LYS A 150 3.34 -15.62 -14.75
CA LYS A 150 2.05 -16.32 -14.79
C LYS A 150 1.27 -16.23 -13.47
N GLU A 151 1.71 -15.40 -12.53
CA GLU A 151 0.95 -15.11 -11.32
C GLU A 151 -0.37 -14.40 -11.67
N GLU A 152 -1.43 -14.80 -10.97
CA GLU A 152 -2.74 -14.18 -11.08
C GLU A 152 -3.32 -13.97 -9.68
N TRP A 153 -4.00 -12.84 -9.48
CA TRP A 153 -4.69 -12.53 -8.23
C TRP A 153 -5.95 -11.70 -8.48
N ILE A 154 -6.88 -11.79 -7.54
CA ILE A 154 -8.14 -11.04 -7.58
C ILE A 154 -8.07 -9.85 -6.62
N PHE A 155 -8.45 -8.68 -7.12
CA PHE A 155 -8.55 -7.45 -6.37
C PHE A 155 -9.92 -6.82 -6.55
N LYS A 156 -10.58 -6.47 -5.44
CA LYS A 156 -11.93 -5.91 -5.45
C LYS A 156 -11.90 -4.43 -5.08
N GLN A 157 -12.45 -3.58 -5.94
CA GLN A 157 -12.45 -2.12 -5.74
C GLN A 157 -13.72 -1.46 -6.27
N ARG A 158 -14.07 -0.32 -5.70
CA ARG A 158 -15.14 0.54 -6.21
C ARG A 158 -14.61 1.45 -7.31
N TYR A 159 -15.51 1.90 -8.18
CA TYR A 159 -15.16 2.90 -9.21
C TYR A 159 -14.49 4.15 -8.63
N SER A 160 -14.96 4.65 -7.49
CA SER A 160 -14.40 5.87 -6.87
C SER A 160 -12.94 5.69 -6.44
N GLU A 161 -12.56 4.48 -6.05
CA GLU A 161 -11.19 4.17 -5.63
C GLU A 161 -10.26 4.13 -6.85
N ILE A 162 -10.71 3.52 -7.95
CA ILE A 162 -9.99 3.55 -9.23
C ILE A 162 -9.89 5.00 -9.77
N LYS A 163 -10.93 5.81 -9.57
CA LYS A 163 -10.89 7.24 -9.95
C LYS A 163 -9.88 8.03 -9.12
N ASN A 164 -9.70 7.72 -7.84
CA ASN A 164 -8.67 8.38 -7.03
C ASN A 164 -7.25 8.10 -7.57
N ILE A 165 -7.00 6.90 -8.10
CA ILE A 165 -5.74 6.58 -8.80
C ILE A 165 -5.57 7.46 -10.05
N HIS A 166 -6.62 7.61 -10.87
CA HIS A 166 -6.59 8.51 -12.02
C HIS A 166 -6.27 9.96 -11.61
N ASP A 167 -7.03 10.49 -10.65
CA ASP A 167 -6.90 11.87 -10.18
C ASP A 167 -5.48 12.11 -9.62
N ALA A 168 -4.93 11.14 -8.87
CA ALA A 168 -3.56 11.24 -8.34
C ALA A 168 -2.50 11.28 -9.46
N LEU A 169 -2.67 10.52 -10.55
CA LEU A 169 -1.78 10.58 -11.71
C LEU A 169 -1.89 11.93 -12.43
N ILE A 170 -3.11 12.49 -12.54
CA ILE A 170 -3.33 13.85 -13.07
C ILE A 170 -2.56 14.88 -12.25
N ASP A 171 -2.65 14.81 -10.92
CA ASP A 171 -1.99 15.74 -10.00
C ASP A 171 -0.45 15.63 -10.06
N GLN A 172 0.07 14.48 -10.49
CA GLN A 172 1.50 14.28 -10.78
C GLN A 172 1.91 14.71 -12.20
N GLY A 173 1.02 15.28 -13.00
CA GLY A 173 1.33 15.85 -14.31
C GLY A 173 1.05 14.93 -15.50
N TYR A 174 0.38 13.79 -15.32
CA TYR A 174 0.11 12.84 -16.41
C TYR A 174 -1.14 13.17 -17.25
N ARG A 175 -1.76 14.35 -17.08
CA ARG A 175 -3.01 14.72 -17.78
C ARG A 175 -3.02 14.50 -19.28
N GLY A 176 -1.93 14.81 -19.98
CA GLY A 176 -1.82 14.61 -21.43
C GLY A 176 -1.43 13.18 -21.85
N LYS A 177 -1.18 12.28 -20.89
CA LYS A 177 -0.68 10.92 -21.12
C LYS A 177 -1.67 9.84 -20.72
N LEU A 178 -2.68 10.18 -19.90
CA LEU A 178 -3.71 9.24 -19.49
C LEU A 178 -4.79 9.08 -20.56
N PRO A 179 -5.31 7.86 -20.77
CA PRO A 179 -6.55 7.68 -21.51
C PRO A 179 -7.71 8.40 -20.79
N PRO A 180 -8.80 8.73 -21.50
CA PRO A 180 -9.97 9.33 -20.87
C PRO A 180 -10.52 8.40 -19.79
N PHE A 181 -10.78 8.95 -18.60
CA PHE A 181 -11.38 8.18 -17.53
C PHE A 181 -12.86 7.88 -17.85
N PRO A 182 -13.34 6.64 -17.66
CA PRO A 182 -14.74 6.29 -17.89
C PRO A 182 -15.65 7.21 -17.07
N THR A 183 -16.55 7.96 -17.71
CA THR A 183 -17.37 8.94 -16.99
C THR A 183 -18.56 8.30 -16.29
N ARG A 184 -19.01 8.89 -15.18
CA ARG A 184 -20.36 8.63 -14.64
C ARG A 184 -21.39 9.33 -15.53
N LYS A 185 -22.54 8.71 -15.77
CA LYS A 185 -23.70 9.44 -16.32
C LYS A 185 -24.10 10.52 -15.31
N LEU A 186 -24.30 11.76 -15.77
CA LEU A 186 -24.61 12.91 -14.92
C LEU A 186 -26.10 12.95 -14.47
N PHE A 187 -26.95 12.09 -15.03
CA PHE A 187 -28.38 11.99 -14.69
C PHE A 187 -28.81 10.51 -14.60
N GLY A 188 -29.47 10.14 -13.49
CA GLY A 188 -30.01 8.79 -13.21
C GLY A 188 -29.30 8.00 -12.11
N GLN A 189 -30.01 7.06 -11.47
CA GLN A 189 -29.49 6.14 -10.45
C GLN A 189 -28.38 5.26 -11.06
N THR A 190 -27.14 5.71 -10.87
CA THR A 190 -25.98 5.25 -11.66
C THR A 190 -25.47 3.86 -11.21
N ASN A 191 -25.97 3.38 -10.08
CA ASN A 191 -25.62 2.12 -9.42
C ASN A 191 -26.77 1.10 -9.41
N GLU A 192 -27.94 1.46 -9.96
CA GLU A 192 -29.09 0.56 -10.05
C GLU A 192 -29.26 -0.03 -11.46
N ASN A 193 -28.78 0.65 -12.50
CA ASN A 193 -28.92 0.19 -13.88
C ASN A 193 -27.77 -0.78 -14.25
N PRO A 194 -28.04 -2.09 -14.44
CA PRO A 194 -27.01 -3.10 -14.72
C PRO A 194 -26.25 -2.85 -16.02
N GLU A 195 -26.92 -2.37 -17.08
CA GLU A 195 -26.27 -2.06 -18.36
C GLU A 195 -25.27 -0.91 -18.22
N THR A 196 -25.58 0.08 -17.38
CA THR A 196 -24.67 1.21 -17.11
C THR A 196 -23.48 0.76 -16.27
N ILE A 197 -23.69 -0.18 -15.34
CA ILE A 197 -22.61 -0.78 -14.56
C ILE A 197 -21.69 -1.62 -15.44
N GLU A 198 -22.27 -2.42 -16.34
CA GLU A 198 -21.54 -3.30 -17.25
C GLU A 198 -20.74 -2.50 -18.28
N LYS A 199 -21.33 -1.47 -18.89
CA LYS A 199 -20.57 -0.57 -19.77
C LYS A 199 -19.39 0.08 -19.04
N ARG A 200 -19.60 0.53 -17.80
CA ARG A 200 -18.52 1.08 -16.98
C ARG A 200 -17.45 0.03 -16.67
N ARG A 201 -17.84 -1.23 -16.46
CA ARG A 201 -16.91 -2.35 -16.27
C ARG A 201 -15.99 -2.50 -17.47
N GLU A 202 -16.57 -2.55 -18.68
CA GLU A 202 -15.83 -2.64 -19.94
C GLU A 202 -14.89 -1.44 -20.15
N ASP A 203 -15.42 -0.23 -19.96
CA ASP A 203 -14.63 1.00 -20.13
C ASP A 203 -13.46 1.08 -19.13
N LEU A 204 -13.68 0.64 -17.87
CA LEU A 204 -12.63 0.56 -16.85
C LEU A 204 -11.56 -0.48 -17.22
N GLU A 205 -11.95 -1.63 -17.76
CA GLU A 205 -11.01 -2.66 -18.20
C GLU A 205 -10.09 -2.12 -19.30
N VAL A 206 -10.67 -1.46 -20.31
CA VAL A 206 -9.91 -0.81 -21.40
C VAL A 206 -8.98 0.25 -20.84
N TYR A 207 -9.49 1.14 -19.99
CA TYR A 207 -8.73 2.21 -19.35
C TYR A 207 -7.53 1.67 -18.55
N LEU A 208 -7.75 0.66 -17.70
CA LEU A 208 -6.70 0.07 -16.87
C LEU A 208 -5.64 -0.60 -17.75
N ASN A 209 -6.02 -1.41 -18.73
CA ASN A 209 -5.04 -2.05 -19.61
C ASN A 209 -4.20 -1.04 -20.40
N ALA A 210 -4.77 0.09 -20.81
CA ALA A 210 -4.03 1.17 -21.47
C ALA A 210 -2.96 1.80 -20.54
N ILE A 211 -3.30 2.00 -19.26
CA ILE A 211 -2.34 2.48 -18.24
C ILE A 211 -1.21 1.48 -18.02
N PHE A 212 -1.53 0.21 -17.80
CA PHE A 212 -0.54 -0.83 -17.56
C PHE A 212 0.32 -1.15 -18.80
N SER A 213 -0.10 -0.73 -19.99
CA SER A 213 0.67 -0.88 -21.24
C SER A 213 1.62 0.30 -21.52
N THR A 214 1.54 1.38 -20.74
CA THR A 214 2.37 2.57 -20.93
C THR A 214 3.53 2.57 -19.93
N GLN A 215 4.76 2.34 -20.40
CA GLN A 215 5.94 2.15 -19.52
C GLN A 215 6.12 3.27 -18.48
N GLU A 216 6.02 4.53 -18.91
CA GLU A 216 6.20 5.69 -18.02
C GLU A 216 5.14 5.76 -16.91
N ILE A 217 3.90 5.38 -17.20
CA ILE A 217 2.81 5.35 -16.20
C ILE A 217 2.97 4.09 -15.34
N TYR A 218 3.37 2.98 -15.93
CA TYR A 218 3.62 1.74 -15.23
C TYR A 218 4.71 1.90 -14.14
N GLU A 219 5.80 2.60 -14.46
CA GLU A 219 6.88 2.91 -13.51
C GLU A 219 6.49 3.94 -12.44
N ASN A 220 5.33 4.59 -12.58
CA ASN A 220 4.87 5.59 -11.62
C ASN A 220 4.57 4.96 -10.24
N GLU A 221 4.92 5.71 -9.20
CA GLU A 221 4.81 5.28 -7.81
C GLU A 221 3.36 4.94 -7.40
N ILE A 222 2.36 5.62 -7.95
CA ILE A 222 0.94 5.37 -7.71
C ILE A 222 0.50 4.03 -8.31
N ILE A 223 1.00 3.68 -9.50
CA ILE A 223 0.70 2.39 -10.13
C ILE A 223 1.41 1.26 -9.41
N GLN A 224 2.66 1.47 -8.99
CA GLN A 224 3.37 0.50 -8.16
C GLN A 224 2.67 0.27 -6.81
N PHE A 225 2.14 1.33 -6.20
CA PHE A 225 1.27 1.22 -5.02
C PHE A 225 0.04 0.34 -5.31
N LEU A 226 -0.68 0.60 -6.41
CA LEU A 226 -1.87 -0.17 -6.79
C LEU A 226 -1.55 -1.66 -6.95
N ILE A 227 -0.44 -2.01 -7.61
CA ILE A 227 0.00 -3.41 -7.76
C ILE A 227 0.28 -4.02 -6.39
N SER A 228 1.09 -3.35 -5.56
CA SER A 228 1.49 -3.85 -4.24
C SER A 228 0.29 -4.05 -3.31
N ASP A 229 -0.59 -3.04 -3.22
CA ASP A 229 -1.81 -3.08 -2.42
C ASP A 229 -2.76 -4.19 -2.88
N SER A 230 -2.90 -4.39 -4.20
CA SER A 230 -3.75 -5.43 -4.76
C SER A 230 -3.28 -6.85 -4.44
N LYS A 231 -1.96 -7.11 -4.47
CA LYS A 231 -1.38 -8.39 -4.07
C LYS A 231 -1.58 -8.64 -2.57
N LYS A 232 -1.32 -7.63 -1.74
CA LYS A 232 -1.50 -7.73 -0.29
C LYS A 232 -2.95 -8.01 0.09
N TYR A 233 -3.91 -7.35 -0.57
CA TYR A 233 -5.33 -7.62 -0.42
C TYR A 233 -5.65 -9.10 -0.72
N PHE A 234 -5.15 -9.63 -1.84
CA PHE A 234 -5.40 -11.02 -2.23
C PHE A 234 -4.85 -12.01 -1.18
N GLU A 235 -3.60 -11.85 -0.76
CA GLU A 235 -2.98 -12.73 0.23
C GLU A 235 -3.70 -12.70 1.58
N THR A 236 -4.18 -11.53 1.99
CA THR A 236 -4.95 -11.37 3.23
C THR A 236 -6.27 -12.13 3.16
N ASN A 237 -7.00 -12.01 2.04
CA ASN A 237 -8.27 -12.71 1.87
C ASN A 237 -8.10 -14.22 1.73
N LYS A 238 -7.06 -14.68 1.03
CA LYS A 238 -6.74 -16.10 0.91
C LYS A 238 -6.53 -16.75 2.30
N LYS A 239 -5.75 -16.10 3.17
CA LYS A 239 -5.54 -16.57 4.56
C LYS A 239 -6.84 -16.63 5.36
N LEU A 240 -7.73 -15.64 5.20
CA LEU A 240 -9.03 -15.63 5.86
C LEU A 240 -9.94 -16.78 5.38
N GLU A 241 -9.92 -17.09 4.08
CA GLU A 241 -10.68 -18.21 3.54
C GLU A 241 -10.17 -19.57 4.03
N GLU A 242 -8.84 -19.75 4.10
CA GLU A 242 -8.21 -20.95 4.64
C GLU A 242 -8.57 -21.16 6.12
N GLN A 243 -8.53 -20.09 6.93
CA GLN A 243 -8.94 -20.13 8.34
C GLN A 243 -10.42 -20.51 8.50
N LYS A 244 -11.32 -19.93 7.68
CA LYS A 244 -12.74 -20.27 7.70
C LYS A 244 -12.98 -21.74 7.38
N LYS A 245 -12.31 -22.28 6.36
CA LYS A 245 -12.42 -23.71 5.99
C LYS A 245 -11.96 -24.63 7.12
N ASN A 246 -10.85 -24.31 7.76
CA ASN A 246 -10.32 -25.10 8.89
C ASN A 246 -11.30 -25.10 10.08
N ASN A 247 -11.88 -23.95 10.41
CA ASN A 247 -12.85 -23.83 11.50
C ASN A 247 -14.16 -24.57 11.22
N THR A 248 -14.65 -24.56 9.97
CA THR A 248 -15.85 -25.33 9.59
C THR A 248 -15.57 -26.84 9.67
N SER A 249 -14.40 -27.30 9.22
CA SER A 249 -14.01 -28.71 9.29
C SER A 249 -13.93 -29.23 10.73
N LEU A 250 -13.38 -28.43 11.66
CA LEU A 250 -13.31 -28.78 13.09
C LEU A 250 -14.70 -28.92 13.72
N LYS A 251 -15.61 -27.97 13.46
CA LYS A 251 -17.00 -28.06 13.96
C LYS A 251 -17.73 -29.29 13.44
N SER A 252 -17.55 -29.64 12.16
CA SER A 252 -18.14 -30.85 11.58
C SER A 252 -17.57 -32.16 12.13
N GLN A 253 -16.37 -32.14 12.74
CA GLN A 253 -15.78 -33.29 13.43
C GLN A 253 -16.29 -33.40 14.87
N GLU A 254 -16.46 -32.29 15.57
CA GLU A 254 -17.03 -32.25 16.93
C GLU A 254 -18.50 -32.71 16.94
N GLU A 255 -19.31 -32.31 15.96
CA GLU A 255 -20.72 -32.74 15.85
C GLU A 255 -20.87 -34.25 15.58
N LYS A 256 -19.88 -34.90 14.95
CA LYS A 256 -19.88 -36.35 14.70
C LYS A 256 -19.42 -37.18 15.91
N ILE A 257 -18.76 -36.58 16.88
CA ILE A 257 -18.29 -37.27 18.10
C ILE A 257 -19.41 -37.28 19.17
N VAL A 258 -20.39 -36.39 19.06
CA VAL A 258 -21.49 -36.22 20.02
C VAL A 258 -22.80 -36.89 19.53
N SER A 259 -22.81 -37.45 18.31
CA SER A 259 -23.92 -38.22 17.72
C SER A 259 -23.64 -39.71 17.72
#